data_AF-A0A151F3P6-F1
#
_entry.id   AF-A0A151F3P6-F1
#
_cell.length_a   1.000
_cell.length_b   1.000
_cell.length_c   1.000
_cell.angle_alpha   90.00
_cell.angle_beta   90.00
_cell.angle_gamma   90.00
#
_symmetry.space_group_name_H-M   'P 1'
#
loop_
_entity.id
_entity.type
_entity.pdbx_description
1 polymer ?
#
loop_
_entity_poly.entity_id
_entity_poly.type
_entity_poly.pdbx_seq_one_letter_code
_entity_poly.pdbx_strand_id
1 'polypeptide(L)'
;MKSPYILVRADNTRKAMTALADLERHANIRVVEPRLMPKHMAEDLISEFLNLKSEKRVNFVVQVKMNPGEAIKRIQKIRPPAHIVVVTDRYRSYEIMEANYQEFPKIEGYTHPKPLPPKKGKKKRGKPKRGYRRY
;
A
#
# COMPACT_ATOMS: atom_id res chain seq x y z
N MET A 1 -13.10 13.52 8.06
CA MET A 1 -11.79 13.13 7.52
C MET A 1 -12.00 12.62 6.12
N LYS A 2 -11.25 13.17 5.16
CA LYS A 2 -11.31 12.71 3.77
C LYS A 2 -10.56 11.39 3.59
N SER A 3 -10.82 10.72 2.47
CA SER A 3 -10.12 9.49 2.09
C SER A 3 -8.67 9.81 1.71
N PRO A 4 -7.65 9.14 2.30
CA PRO A 4 -6.25 9.41 1.98
C PRO A 4 -5.90 8.93 0.56
N TYR A 5 -4.85 9.55 0.02
CA TYR A 5 -4.15 9.05 -1.15
C TYR A 5 -2.89 8.30 -0.72
N ILE A 6 -2.53 7.26 -1.45
CA ILE A 6 -1.27 6.55 -1.29
C ILE A 6 -0.45 6.76 -2.54
N LEU A 7 0.74 7.34 -2.37
CA LEU A 7 1.77 7.44 -3.39
C LEU A 7 2.75 6.26 -3.23
N VAL A 8 2.86 5.45 -4.28
CA VAL A 8 3.79 4.32 -4.38
C VAL A 8 4.90 4.69 -5.37
N ARG A 9 6.12 4.81 -4.87
CA ARG A 9 7.29 5.22 -5.66
C ARG A 9 8.29 4.07 -5.78
N ALA A 10 8.72 3.76 -7.00
CA ALA A 10 9.65 2.67 -7.26
C ALA A 10 10.63 2.96 -8.40
N ASP A 11 11.71 2.19 -8.46
CA ASP A 11 12.72 2.30 -9.52
C ASP A 11 12.24 1.73 -10.85
N ASN A 12 11.25 0.83 -10.83
CA ASN A 12 10.68 0.21 -12.01
C ASN A 12 9.21 -0.18 -11.80
N THR A 13 8.50 -0.43 -12.90
CA THR A 13 7.06 -0.74 -12.92
C THR A 13 6.75 -2.03 -12.16
N ARG A 14 7.63 -3.04 -12.26
CA ARG A 14 7.44 -4.32 -11.58
C ARG A 14 7.38 -4.18 -10.07
N LYS A 15 8.32 -3.43 -9.47
CA LYS A 15 8.32 -3.15 -8.02
C LYS A 15 7.07 -2.37 -7.58
N ALA A 16 6.65 -1.39 -8.37
CA ALA A 16 5.44 -0.61 -8.09
C ALA A 16 4.17 -1.48 -8.12
N MET A 17 4.02 -2.32 -9.15
CA MET A 17 2.89 -3.27 -9.26
C MET A 17 2.89 -4.30 -8.12
N THR A 18 4.06 -4.85 -7.77
CA THR A 18 4.17 -5.76 -6.62
C THR A 18 3.76 -5.07 -5.33
N ALA A 19 4.20 -3.82 -5.10
CA ALA A 19 3.82 -3.07 -3.91
C ALA A 19 2.31 -2.78 -3.85
N LEU A 20 1.67 -2.47 -4.98
CA LEU A 20 0.21 -2.36 -5.04
C LEU A 20 -0.47 -3.69 -4.68
N ALA A 21 0.06 -4.83 -5.13
CA ALA A 21 -0.46 -6.14 -4.75
C ALA A 21 -0.24 -6.46 -3.26
N ASP A 22 0.87 -6.01 -2.67
CA ASP A 22 1.15 -6.15 -1.23
C ASP A 22 0.20 -5.33 -0.37
N LEU A 23 -0.18 -4.13 -0.82
CA LEU A 23 -1.21 -3.32 -0.16
C LEU A 23 -2.54 -4.09 -0.04
N GLU A 24 -2.97 -4.75 -1.12
CA GLU A 24 -4.21 -5.54 -1.09
C GLU A 24 -4.05 -6.83 -0.28
N ARG A 25 -3.01 -7.63 -0.55
CA ARG A 25 -2.83 -8.97 0.06
C ARG A 25 -2.44 -8.95 1.53
N HIS A 26 -1.58 -8.01 1.90
CA HIS A 26 -0.89 -8.04 3.19
C HIS A 26 -1.32 -6.90 4.11
N ALA A 27 -1.65 -5.73 3.56
CA ALA A 27 -2.21 -4.63 4.34
C ALA A 27 -3.75 -4.60 4.35
N ASN A 28 -4.42 -5.47 3.58
CA ASN A 28 -5.88 -5.53 3.46
C ASN A 28 -6.46 -4.15 3.04
N ILE A 29 -5.73 -3.43 2.20
CA ILE A 29 -6.09 -2.11 1.66
C ILE A 29 -6.66 -2.34 0.28
N ARG A 30 -7.93 -1.97 0.06
CA ARG A 30 -8.54 -2.07 -1.28
C ARG A 30 -7.98 -0.96 -2.17
N VAL A 31 -7.26 -1.35 -3.22
CA VAL A 31 -6.76 -0.46 -4.26
C VAL A 31 -7.86 -0.34 -5.31
N VAL A 32 -8.23 0.87 -5.71
CA VAL A 32 -9.23 1.09 -6.77
C VAL A 32 -8.64 2.05 -7.78
N GLU A 33 -8.53 1.59 -9.02
CA GLU A 33 -8.03 2.37 -10.16
C GLU A 33 -6.71 3.09 -9.87
N PRO A 34 -5.59 2.39 -9.75
CA PRO A 34 -4.30 3.04 -9.55
C PRO A 34 -3.95 3.87 -10.79
N ARG A 35 -3.41 5.08 -10.57
CA ARG A 35 -3.10 6.06 -11.61
C ARG A 35 -1.62 6.42 -11.63
N LEU A 36 -1.10 6.80 -12.80
CA LEU A 36 0.29 7.19 -12.98
C LEU A 36 0.44 8.70 -12.73
N MET A 37 1.21 9.06 -11.70
CA MET A 37 1.53 10.45 -11.40
C MET A 37 2.80 10.89 -12.14
N PRO A 38 2.78 12.08 -12.78
CA PRO A 38 3.98 12.68 -13.36
C PRO A 38 5.12 12.85 -12.34
N LYS A 39 6.36 12.64 -12.81
CA LYS A 39 7.56 12.66 -11.95
C LYS A 39 7.71 13.96 -11.17
N HIS A 40 7.54 15.11 -11.82
CA HIS A 40 7.70 16.42 -11.20
C HIS A 40 6.75 16.61 -10.00
N MET A 41 5.46 16.30 -10.16
CA MET A 41 4.49 16.37 -9.07
C MET A 41 4.84 15.43 -7.91
N ALA A 42 5.31 14.21 -8.20
CA ALA A 42 5.72 13.28 -7.16
C ALA A 42 6.97 13.77 -6.40
N GLU A 43 7.86 14.51 -7.04
CA GLU A 43 9.04 15.09 -6.42
C GLU A 43 8.70 16.31 -5.57
N ASP A 44 7.85 17.20 -6.07
CA ASP A 44 7.34 18.36 -5.34
C ASP A 44 6.64 17.93 -4.05
N LEU A 45 5.75 16.93 -4.17
CA LEU A 45 5.07 16.35 -3.01
C LEU A 45 6.06 15.81 -1.99
N ILE A 46 7.08 15.08 -2.43
CA ILE A 46 8.06 14.47 -1.52
C ILE A 46 8.94 15.52 -0.86
N SER A 47 9.27 16.62 -1.55
CA SER A 47 10.05 17.70 -0.97
C SER A 47 9.35 18.37 0.22
N GLU A 48 8.01 18.34 0.28
CA GLU A 48 7.24 18.81 1.45
C GLU A 48 7.48 17.93 2.68
N PHE A 49 7.72 16.63 2.50
CA PHE A 49 7.85 15.66 3.60
C PHE A 49 9.29 15.28 3.93
N LEU A 50 10.18 15.31 2.94
CA LEU A 50 11.54 14.81 3.02
C LEU A 50 12.46 15.75 2.26
N ASN A 51 13.50 16.27 2.93
CA ASN A 51 14.62 16.97 2.29
C ASN A 51 15.55 15.99 1.53
N LEU A 52 15.01 14.94 0.91
CA LEU A 52 15.74 13.89 0.24
C LEU A 52 15.37 13.84 -1.24
N LYS A 53 16.37 14.11 -2.09
CA LYS A 53 16.31 13.84 -3.54
C LYS A 53 16.41 12.33 -3.80
N SER A 54 15.31 11.61 -3.53
CA SER A 54 15.15 10.22 -3.97
C SER A 54 14.42 10.24 -5.31
N GLU A 55 15.16 10.26 -6.42
CA GLU A 55 14.56 10.11 -7.74
C GLU A 55 14.01 8.69 -7.91
N LYS A 56 12.75 8.59 -8.33
CA LYS A 56 12.08 7.33 -8.65
C LYS A 56 11.48 7.43 -10.05
N ARG A 57 11.60 6.35 -10.82
CA ARG A 57 11.16 6.32 -12.22
C ARG A 57 9.65 6.13 -12.35
N VAL A 58 9.04 5.44 -11.38
CA VAL A 58 7.61 5.11 -11.42
C VAL A 58 6.93 5.62 -10.16
N ASN A 59 5.84 6.37 -10.35
CA ASN A 59 5.04 6.96 -9.28
C ASN A 59 3.57 6.62 -9.53
N PHE A 60 3.01 5.73 -8.72
CA PHE A 60 1.60 5.36 -8.78
C PHE A 60 0.84 5.98 -7.62
N VAL A 61 -0.39 6.41 -7.86
CA VAL A 61 -1.27 7.01 -6.87
C VAL A 61 -2.57 6.24 -6.80
N VAL A 62 -3.04 6.03 -5.58
CA VAL A 62 -4.28 5.32 -5.30
C VAL A 62 -5.07 6.07 -4.25
N GLN A 63 -6.34 6.33 -4.52
CA GLN A 63 -7.28 6.76 -3.49
C GLN A 63 -7.75 5.57 -2.65
N VAL A 64 -7.71 5.69 -1.33
CA VAL A 64 -8.11 4.61 -0.43
C VAL A 64 -9.30 5.03 0.42
N LYS A 65 -10.37 4.23 0.36
CA LYS A 65 -11.60 4.43 1.16
C LYS A 65 -11.44 3.89 2.59
N MET A 66 -10.53 4.45 3.37
CA MET A 66 -10.36 4.11 4.79
C MET A 66 -9.82 5.28 5.63
N ASN A 67 -9.82 5.15 6.95
CA ASN A 67 -9.23 6.16 7.81
C ASN A 67 -7.70 6.24 7.59
N PRO A 68 -7.12 7.45 7.45
CA PRO A 68 -5.67 7.61 7.29
C PRO A 68 -4.81 6.96 8.35
N GLY A 69 -5.19 7.06 9.63
CA GLY A 69 -4.45 6.43 10.72
C GLY A 69 -4.48 4.91 10.66
N GLU A 70 -5.58 4.34 10.16
CA GLU A 70 -5.69 2.90 9.92
C GLU A 70 -4.83 2.46 8.73
N ALA A 71 -4.84 3.21 7.64
CA ALA A 71 -3.99 2.97 6.47
C ALA A 71 -2.51 2.92 6.88
N ILE A 72 -2.05 3.94 7.61
CA ILE A 72 -0.66 4.03 8.10
C ILE A 72 -0.31 2.81 8.97
N LYS A 73 -1.16 2.47 9.95
CA LYS A 73 -0.95 1.30 10.83
C LYS A 73 -0.85 -0.02 10.07
N ARG A 74 -1.61 -0.18 8.98
CA ARG A 74 -1.60 -1.39 8.14
C ARG A 74 -0.36 -1.42 7.26
N ILE A 75 0.02 -0.30 6.64
CA ILE A 75 1.21 -0.18 5.79
C ILE A 75 2.49 -0.41 6.59
N GLN A 76 2.58 0.12 7.83
CA GLN A 76 3.74 -0.09 8.70
C GLN A 76 4.01 -1.57 9.03
N LYS A 77 3.01 -2.45 8.92
CA LYS A 77 3.15 -3.89 9.20
C LYS A 77 3.70 -4.69 8.02
N ILE A 78 3.76 -4.09 6.83
CA ILE A 78 4.24 -4.74 5.62
C ILE A 78 5.57 -4.13 5.19
N ARG A 79 6.37 -4.90 4.44
CA ARG A 79 7.65 -4.44 3.86
C ARG A 79 7.60 -4.51 2.33
N PRO A 80 6.81 -3.64 1.69
CA PRO A 80 6.69 -3.62 0.24
C PRO A 80 8.02 -3.20 -0.40
N PRO A 81 8.32 -3.64 -1.64
CA PRO A 81 9.57 -3.33 -2.34
C PRO A 81 9.65 -1.89 -2.90
N ALA A 82 8.68 -1.03 -2.55
CA ALA A 82 8.54 0.34 -3.03
C ALA A 82 8.40 1.30 -1.83
N HIS A 83 8.75 2.57 -2.05
CA HIS A 83 8.53 3.62 -1.05
C HIS A 83 7.05 4.01 -1.06
N ILE A 84 6.40 3.97 0.10
CA ILE A 84 4.99 4.28 0.25
C ILE A 84 4.83 5.55 1.08
N VAL A 85 4.09 6.51 0.55
CA VAL A 85 3.75 7.77 1.22
C VAL A 85 2.23 7.89 1.30
N VAL A 86 1.73 8.15 2.50
CA VAL A 86 0.30 8.36 2.74
C VAL A 86 0.05 9.86 2.81
N VAL A 87 -0.72 10.37 1.86
CA VAL A 87 -1.08 11.78 1.75
C VAL A 87 -2.47 11.97 2.35
N THR A 88 -2.56 12.83 3.34
CA THR A 88 -3.78 13.07 4.12
C THR A 88 -4.21 14.51 4.00
N ASP A 89 -5.48 14.80 4.29
CA ASP A 89 -6.11 16.14 4.24
C ASP A 89 -5.48 17.20 5.16
N ARG A 90 -4.40 16.85 5.88
CA ARG A 90 -3.62 17.77 6.71
C ARG A 90 -2.52 18.52 5.96
N TYR A 91 -2.19 18.10 4.74
CA TYR A 91 -1.08 18.65 3.96
C TYR A 91 -1.59 19.31 2.69
N ARG A 92 -0.91 20.37 2.25
CA ARG A 92 -1.30 21.11 1.03
C ARG A 92 -1.22 20.21 -0.21
N SER A 93 -0.25 19.29 -0.24
CA SER A 93 -0.16 18.23 -1.24
C SER A 93 -1.45 17.43 -1.46
N TYR A 94 -2.34 17.35 -0.46
CA TYR A 94 -3.62 16.66 -0.61
C TYR A 94 -4.56 17.39 -1.56
N GLU A 95 -4.62 18.71 -1.53
CA GLU A 95 -5.49 19.51 -2.40
C GLU A 95 -5.05 19.36 -3.86
N ILE A 96 -3.74 19.37 -4.10
CA ILE A 96 -3.16 19.14 -5.43
C ILE A 96 -3.51 17.73 -5.92
N MET A 97 -3.37 16.73 -5.06
CA MET A 97 -3.78 15.35 -5.37
C MET A 97 -5.27 15.29 -5.73
N GLU A 98 -6.13 15.88 -4.92
CA GLU A 98 -7.58 15.84 -5.10
C GLU A 98 -8.03 16.52 -6.40
N ALA A 99 -7.41 17.64 -6.77
CA ALA A 99 -7.70 18.35 -8.01
C ALA A 99 -7.24 17.58 -9.26
N ASN A 100 -6.05 16.97 -9.23
CA ASN A 100 -5.42 16.40 -10.43
C ASN A 100 -5.63 14.87 -10.57
N TYR A 101 -6.12 14.18 -9.53
CA TYR A 101 -6.21 12.71 -9.53
C TYR A 101 -6.97 12.16 -10.72
N GLN A 102 -8.06 12.81 -11.14
CA GLN A 102 -8.87 12.35 -12.27
C GLN A 102 -8.18 12.51 -13.63
N GLU A 103 -7.23 13.43 -13.73
CA GLU A 103 -6.46 13.70 -14.96
C GLU A 103 -5.29 12.73 -15.14
N PHE A 104 -4.82 12.13 -14.05
CA PHE A 104 -3.72 11.16 -14.12
C PHE A 104 -4.11 9.93 -14.95
N PRO A 105 -3.24 9.49 -15.88
CA PRO A 105 -3.49 8.31 -16.69
C PRO A 105 -3.77 7.08 -15.81
N LYS A 106 -4.81 6.31 -16.16
CA LYS A 106 -5.04 5.01 -15.55
C LYS A 106 -3.91 4.07 -15.94
N ILE A 107 -3.47 3.25 -14.99
CA ILE A 107 -2.40 2.29 -15.28
C ILE A 107 -3.05 1.03 -15.87
N GLU A 108 -2.63 0.67 -17.08
CA GLU A 108 -3.03 -0.58 -17.71
C GLU A 108 -2.23 -1.76 -17.14
N GLY A 109 -2.86 -2.92 -17.01
CA GLY A 109 -2.18 -4.15 -16.57
C GLY A 109 -2.11 -4.38 -15.05
N TYR A 110 -2.64 -3.49 -14.21
CA TYR A 110 -2.86 -3.83 -12.81
C TYR A 110 -4.03 -4.81 -12.68
N THR A 111 -3.72 -6.06 -12.39
CA THR A 111 -4.74 -7.07 -12.06
C THR A 111 -4.77 -7.26 -10.56
N HIS A 112 -5.98 -7.19 -9.98
CA HIS A 112 -6.17 -7.50 -8.57
C HIS A 112 -5.56 -8.87 -8.23
N PRO A 113 -4.78 -8.96 -7.15
CA PRO A 113 -4.22 -10.22 -6.72
C PRO A 113 -5.35 -11.19 -6.36
N LYS A 114 -5.21 -12.44 -6.78
CA LYS A 114 -6.09 -13.52 -6.30
C LYS A 114 -6.08 -13.53 -4.76
N PRO A 115 -7.25 -13.72 -4.11
CA PRO A 115 -7.33 -13.83 -2.67
C PRO A 115 -6.42 -14.97 -2.20
N LEU A 116 -5.72 -14.75 -1.10
CA LEU A 116 -4.87 -15.79 -0.54
C LEU A 116 -5.74 -17.00 -0.15
N PRO A 117 -5.26 -18.23 -0.39
CA PRO A 117 -5.98 -19.41 0.08
C PRO A 117 -6.19 -19.28 1.60
N PRO A 118 -7.34 -19.72 2.13
CA PRO A 118 -7.61 -19.66 3.56
C PRO A 118 -6.45 -20.35 4.28
N LYS A 119 -5.82 -19.65 5.24
CA LYS A 119 -4.77 -20.26 6.06
C LYS A 119 -5.36 -21.51 6.68
N LYS A 120 -4.91 -22.71 6.24
CA LYS A 120 -5.24 -23.98 6.91
C LYS A 120 -4.89 -23.76 8.38
N GLY A 121 -5.92 -23.71 9.23
CA GLY A 121 -5.74 -23.50 10.67
C GLY A 121 -4.70 -24.50 11.15
N LYS A 122 -3.70 -24.02 11.90
CA LYS A 122 -2.74 -24.91 12.56
C LYS A 122 -3.57 -25.93 13.33
N LYS A 123 -3.62 -27.20 12.87
CA LYS A 123 -4.19 -28.29 13.67
C LYS A 123 -3.46 -28.21 15.01
N LYS A 124 -4.18 -27.88 16.09
CA LYS A 124 -3.65 -27.99 17.45
C LYS A 124 -3.11 -29.42 17.56
N ARG A 125 -1.78 -29.60 17.57
CA ARG A 125 -1.18 -30.90 17.88
C ARG A 125 -1.63 -31.18 19.31
N GLY A 126 -2.57 -32.11 19.47
CA GLY A 126 -3.08 -32.50 20.78
C GLY A 126 -1.89 -32.86 21.67
N LYS A 127 -1.88 -32.34 22.90
CA LYS A 127 -0.89 -32.74 23.91
C LYS A 127 -0.96 -34.27 24.05
N PRO A 128 0.17 -35.02 24.00
CA PRO A 128 0.13 -36.45 24.25
C PRO A 128 -0.36 -36.69 25.68
N LYS A 129 -1.43 -37.47 25.84
CA LYS A 129 -1.87 -37.95 27.15
C LYS A 129 -0.80 -38.92 27.66
N ARG A 130 0.11 -38.47 28.52
CA ARG A 130 0.93 -39.35 29.36
C ARG A 130 0.02 -40.00 30.40
N GLY A 131 -0.54 -41.15 30.08
CA GLY A 131 -1.13 -42.04 31.07
C GLY A 131 -0.02 -42.80 31.77
N TYR A 132 0.28 -42.44 33.02
CA TYR A 132 1.08 -43.31 33.88
C TYR A 132 0.17 -44.41 34.43
N ARG A 133 0.41 -45.64 33.95
CA ARG A 133 -0.19 -46.85 34.49
C ARG A 133 0.51 -47.15 35.83
N ARG A 134 -0.21 -46.97 36.93
CA ARG A 134 0.23 -47.44 38.25
C ARG A 134 0.05 -48.96 38.27
N TYR A 135 1.12 -49.68 38.60
CA TYR A 135 1.09 -51.06 39.06
C TYR A 135 1.31 -51.05 40.57
#